data_AF-A0A0H4WSD7-F1
#
_entry.id   AF-A0A0H4WSD7-F1
#
_cell.length_a   1.000
_cell.length_b   1.000
_cell.length_c   1.000
_cell.angle_alpha   90.00
_cell.angle_beta   90.00
_cell.angle_gamma   90.00
#
_symmetry.space_group_name_H-M   'P 1'
#
loop_
_entity.id
_entity.type
_entity.pdbx_description
1 polymer ?
#
loop_
_entity_poly.entity_id
_entity_poly.type
_entity_poly.pdbx_seq_one_letter_code
_entity_poly.pdbx_strand_id
1 'polypeptide(L)'
;MRTAPWMMAVLLAGAPALAAPAPAPCGGLRFESGRMVFGRTLAPQGPETEACLKHVAEAVLARPAIRSVTVAAKLPDADRLDGRGLATAKRAAEVLVAAGVPRTRVSAVAPASVEGEPSQLQLAYVERPAQPAVARVRAASGAVDAGATEAQLSPRAAGDSLYPGELLRTGANAQAELALADGSVVRVVPDSLIKVGTIELTANLQRKVQLDLLRGTVETDAAPGGMGSIFEVRTRGAVAGVRGTRFRVSTQDDGTSRLETLEGKVALNAAQAEVEVAGGQGSRAKLGSPPEPPRPLLAAPTLVGPRGGSFQAVPKVTWRPLEGASTYRVQLARTADFITDVQTYDTSGAELAVPGPRQGKWFWRVVAVDADGFVGFPSKIYTFDVQP
;
A
#
# COMPACT_ATOMS: atom_id res chain seq x y z
N MET A 1 -31.24 23.18 -70.81
CA MET A 1 -30.33 22.30 -71.57
C MET A 1 -29.48 21.52 -70.58
N ARG A 2 -29.28 20.23 -70.88
CA ARG A 2 -28.68 19.15 -70.08
C ARG A 2 -27.41 19.52 -69.29
N THR A 3 -27.30 18.99 -68.07
CA THR A 3 -26.08 18.30 -67.57
C THR A 3 -26.44 17.46 -66.33
N ALA A 4 -26.25 16.14 -66.44
CA ALA A 4 -26.25 15.20 -65.32
C ALA A 4 -24.83 15.08 -64.73
N PRO A 5 -24.69 14.75 -63.44
CA PRO A 5 -23.53 13.98 -62.99
C PRO A 5 -23.96 12.78 -62.12
N TRP A 6 -23.62 11.56 -62.57
CA TRP A 6 -22.59 10.70 -61.97
C TRP A 6 -22.94 10.11 -60.59
N MET A 7 -23.58 8.93 -60.65
CA MET A 7 -23.62 7.96 -59.55
C MET A 7 -22.23 7.38 -59.32
N MET A 8 -21.62 7.70 -58.17
CA MET A 8 -20.50 6.95 -57.61
C MET A 8 -21.05 5.70 -56.91
N ALA A 9 -20.78 4.52 -57.47
CA ALA A 9 -20.99 3.26 -56.79
C ALA A 9 -19.85 3.04 -55.77
N VAL A 10 -20.15 3.18 -54.49
CA VAL A 10 -19.22 2.85 -53.40
C VAL A 10 -19.32 1.35 -53.13
N LEU A 11 -18.27 0.62 -53.49
CA LEU A 11 -18.05 -0.77 -53.07
C LEU A 11 -17.76 -0.79 -51.56
N LEU A 12 -18.74 -1.26 -50.77
CA LEU A 12 -18.55 -1.59 -49.36
C LEU A 12 -17.70 -2.87 -49.26
N ALA A 13 -16.41 -2.71 -48.97
CA ALA A 13 -15.56 -3.81 -48.52
C ALA A 13 -16.02 -4.25 -47.12
N GLY A 14 -16.49 -5.50 -47.01
CA GLY A 14 -16.84 -6.09 -45.72
C GLY A 14 -15.60 -6.25 -44.84
N ALA A 15 -15.60 -5.59 -43.68
CA ALA A 15 -14.60 -5.84 -42.65
C ALA A 15 -14.72 -7.28 -42.14
N PRO A 16 -13.62 -8.01 -41.91
CA PRO A 16 -13.68 -9.31 -41.28
C PRO A 16 -14.22 -9.15 -39.86
N ALA A 17 -15.27 -9.89 -39.54
CA ALA A 17 -15.78 -9.98 -38.19
C ALA A 17 -14.66 -10.48 -37.27
N LEU A 18 -14.18 -9.63 -36.36
CA LEU A 18 -13.35 -10.02 -35.24
C LEU A 18 -14.13 -11.07 -34.45
N ALA A 19 -13.67 -12.32 -34.50
CA ALA A 19 -14.20 -13.40 -33.68
C ALA A 19 -14.15 -12.95 -32.22
N ALA A 20 -15.30 -13.01 -31.54
CA ALA A 20 -15.37 -12.74 -30.11
C ALA A 20 -14.36 -13.63 -29.37
N PRO A 21 -13.67 -13.12 -28.34
CA PRO A 21 -12.77 -13.95 -27.54
C PRO A 21 -13.55 -15.14 -27.00
N ALA A 22 -13.04 -16.35 -27.22
CA ALA A 22 -13.64 -17.57 -26.71
C ALA A 22 -13.90 -17.40 -25.20
N PRO A 23 -15.07 -17.82 -24.69
CA PRO A 23 -15.36 -17.70 -23.26
C PRO A 23 -14.25 -18.39 -22.46
N ALA A 24 -13.71 -17.68 -21.47
CA ALA A 24 -12.63 -18.21 -20.64
C ALA A 24 -13.06 -19.59 -20.08
N PRO A 25 -12.22 -20.64 -20.18
CA PRO A 25 -12.64 -22.03 -19.96
C PRO A 25 -13.15 -22.32 -18.54
N CYS A 26 -12.95 -21.39 -17.59
CA CYS A 26 -13.47 -21.48 -16.21
C CYS A 26 -14.64 -20.51 -15.90
N GLY A 27 -15.13 -19.74 -16.88
CA GLY A 27 -16.12 -18.67 -16.66
C GLY A 27 -15.60 -17.48 -15.82
N GLY A 28 -14.28 -17.42 -15.56
CA GLY A 28 -13.64 -16.43 -14.70
C GLY A 28 -12.99 -17.09 -13.48
N LEU A 29 -11.65 -17.23 -13.49
CA LEU A 29 -10.87 -17.79 -12.39
C LEU A 29 -10.35 -16.67 -11.47
N ARG A 30 -10.67 -16.75 -10.18
CA ARG A 30 -10.17 -15.84 -9.13
C ARG A 30 -9.53 -16.62 -7.99
N PHE A 31 -8.55 -16.01 -7.32
CA PHE A 31 -7.86 -16.57 -6.17
C PHE A 31 -8.28 -15.79 -4.93
N GLU A 32 -9.03 -16.40 -4.02
CA GLU A 32 -9.66 -15.73 -2.88
C GLU A 32 -9.43 -16.55 -1.61
N SER A 33 -8.69 -16.01 -0.64
CA SER A 33 -8.50 -16.60 0.70
C SER A 33 -8.15 -18.10 0.68
N GLY A 34 -7.22 -18.51 -0.18
CA GLY A 34 -6.80 -19.91 -0.33
C GLY A 34 -7.77 -20.81 -1.13
N ARG A 35 -8.79 -20.24 -1.80
CA ARG A 35 -9.71 -20.95 -2.70
C ARG A 35 -9.69 -20.37 -4.10
N MET A 36 -9.84 -21.24 -5.10
CA MET A 36 -10.06 -20.84 -6.48
C MET A 36 -11.56 -20.74 -6.72
N VAL A 37 -12.02 -19.55 -7.07
CA VAL A 37 -13.43 -19.27 -7.38
C VAL A 37 -13.58 -19.22 -8.90
N PHE A 38 -14.56 -19.95 -9.39
CA PHE A 38 -14.89 -20.06 -10.81
C PHE A 38 -16.20 -19.32 -11.08
N GLY A 39 -16.39 -18.77 -12.28
CA GLY A 39 -17.67 -18.14 -12.67
C GLY A 39 -18.81 -19.14 -12.90
N ARG A 40 -18.54 -20.43 -12.71
CA ARG A 40 -19.51 -21.54 -12.85
C ARG A 40 -19.14 -22.68 -11.90
N THR A 41 -20.13 -23.49 -11.52
CA THR A 41 -19.89 -24.74 -10.79
C THR A 41 -19.12 -25.72 -11.65
N LEU A 42 -18.00 -26.23 -11.15
CA LEU A 42 -17.15 -27.16 -11.88
C LEU A 42 -17.67 -28.59 -11.67
N ALA A 43 -18.19 -29.21 -12.74
CA ALA A 43 -18.69 -30.57 -12.68
C ALA A 43 -17.56 -31.57 -12.31
N PRO A 44 -17.88 -32.71 -11.65
CA PRO A 44 -16.88 -33.68 -11.20
C PRO A 44 -15.98 -34.26 -12.31
N GLN A 45 -16.48 -34.27 -13.55
CA GLN A 45 -15.80 -34.81 -14.73
C GLN A 45 -16.37 -34.18 -16.00
N GLY A 46 -15.63 -34.29 -17.10
CA GLY A 46 -16.07 -33.85 -18.43
C GLY A 46 -15.06 -32.95 -19.14
N PRO A 47 -15.23 -32.74 -20.45
CA PRO A 47 -14.28 -32.00 -21.29
C PRO A 47 -14.17 -30.52 -20.86
N GLU A 48 -15.27 -29.91 -20.41
CA GLU A 48 -15.26 -28.54 -19.90
C GLU A 48 -14.48 -28.40 -18.59
N THR A 49 -14.59 -29.39 -17.70
CA THR A 49 -13.84 -29.45 -16.46
C THR A 49 -12.34 -29.59 -16.74
N GLU A 50 -11.95 -30.47 -17.67
CA GLU A 50 -10.55 -30.62 -18.07
C GLU A 50 -9.96 -29.33 -18.67
N ALA A 51 -10.72 -28.64 -19.54
CA ALA A 51 -10.31 -27.37 -20.10
C ALA A 51 -10.09 -26.30 -19.01
N CYS A 52 -10.99 -26.24 -18.01
CA CYS A 52 -10.81 -25.32 -16.89
C CYS A 52 -9.59 -25.69 -16.03
N LEU A 53 -9.37 -26.98 -15.73
CA LEU A 53 -8.21 -27.42 -14.96
C LEU A 53 -6.88 -27.09 -15.64
N LYS A 54 -6.81 -27.20 -16.98
CA LYS A 54 -5.61 -26.76 -17.73
C LYS A 54 -5.36 -25.26 -17.58
N HIS A 55 -6.40 -24.43 -17.67
CA HIS A 55 -6.29 -22.99 -17.41
C HIS A 55 -5.90 -22.68 -15.95
N VAL A 56 -6.39 -23.46 -14.98
CA VAL A 56 -5.92 -23.36 -13.58
C VAL A 56 -4.44 -23.67 -13.48
N ALA A 57 -3.94 -24.70 -14.16
CA ALA A 57 -2.52 -25.05 -14.14
C ALA A 57 -1.64 -23.90 -14.64
N GLU A 58 -2.01 -23.26 -15.76
CA GLU A 58 -1.33 -22.07 -16.28
C GLU A 58 -1.31 -20.94 -15.25
N ALA A 59 -2.47 -20.65 -14.64
CA ALA A 59 -2.60 -19.60 -13.62
C ALA A 59 -1.78 -19.90 -12.35
N VAL A 60 -1.63 -21.17 -11.99
CA VAL A 60 -0.83 -21.63 -10.84
C VAL A 60 0.67 -21.55 -11.15
N LEU A 61 1.09 -21.88 -12.37
CA LEU A 61 2.48 -21.77 -12.82
C LEU A 61 2.94 -20.31 -12.93
N ALA A 62 2.05 -19.40 -13.31
CA ALA A 62 2.31 -17.96 -13.34
C ALA A 62 2.44 -17.30 -11.95
N ARG A 63 2.16 -18.03 -10.85
CA ARG A 63 2.17 -17.51 -9.47
C ARG A 63 3.14 -18.29 -8.59
N PRO A 64 4.42 -17.87 -8.51
CA PRO A 64 5.46 -18.58 -7.75
C PRO A 64 5.18 -18.71 -6.24
N ALA A 65 4.35 -17.83 -5.67
CA ALA A 65 3.96 -17.86 -4.26
C ALA A 65 3.08 -19.07 -3.91
N ILE A 66 2.33 -19.62 -4.88
CA ILE A 66 1.49 -20.80 -4.68
C ILE A 66 2.42 -22.01 -4.54
N ARG A 67 2.44 -22.65 -3.37
CA ARG A 67 3.25 -23.85 -3.13
C ARG A 67 2.47 -25.13 -3.25
N SER A 68 1.19 -25.14 -2.91
CA SER A 68 0.36 -26.32 -3.14
C SER A 68 -1.03 -25.96 -3.64
N VAL A 69 -1.65 -26.92 -4.32
CA VAL A 69 -3.01 -26.90 -4.82
C VAL A 69 -3.68 -28.19 -4.37
N THR A 70 -4.84 -28.07 -3.76
CA THR A 70 -5.66 -29.20 -3.34
C THR A 70 -6.92 -29.25 -4.18
N VAL A 71 -7.14 -30.39 -4.84
CA VAL A 71 -8.37 -30.70 -5.56
C VAL A 71 -9.30 -31.48 -4.63
N ALA A 72 -10.47 -30.92 -4.36
CA ALA A 72 -11.50 -31.54 -3.52
C ALA A 72 -12.70 -31.94 -4.39
N ALA A 73 -13.06 -33.23 -4.38
CA ALA A 73 -14.30 -33.69 -4.99
C ALA A 73 -15.39 -33.79 -3.93
N LYS A 74 -16.39 -32.91 -4.01
CA LYS A 74 -17.60 -32.96 -3.20
C LYS A 74 -18.65 -33.78 -3.94
N LEU A 75 -18.89 -34.99 -3.46
CA LEU A 75 -19.87 -35.93 -4.00
C LEU A 75 -20.73 -36.45 -2.85
N PRO A 76 -21.96 -36.93 -3.11
CA PRO A 76 -22.82 -37.54 -2.11
C PRO A 76 -22.08 -38.58 -1.27
N ASP A 77 -22.43 -38.67 0.02
CA ASP A 77 -21.70 -39.53 0.96
C ASP A 77 -21.64 -41.01 0.55
N ALA A 78 -22.68 -41.52 -0.12
CA ALA A 78 -22.66 -42.87 -0.71
C ALA A 78 -21.48 -43.05 -1.69
N ASP A 79 -21.26 -42.09 -2.59
CA ASP A 79 -20.18 -42.13 -3.57
C ASP A 79 -18.79 -41.88 -2.93
N ARG A 80 -18.76 -41.11 -1.83
CA ARG A 80 -17.53 -40.88 -1.06
C ARG A 80 -17.07 -42.14 -0.33
N LEU A 81 -18.00 -42.84 0.33
CA LEU A 81 -17.72 -44.06 1.11
C LEU A 81 -17.27 -45.22 0.21
N ASP A 82 -17.75 -45.26 -1.03
CA ASP A 82 -17.30 -46.22 -2.06
C ASP A 82 -15.94 -45.87 -2.69
N GLY A 83 -15.27 -44.82 -2.21
CA GLY A 83 -13.97 -44.37 -2.74
C GLY A 83 -14.03 -43.65 -4.10
N ARG A 84 -15.21 -43.57 -4.72
CA ARG A 84 -15.43 -42.85 -5.99
C ARG A 84 -15.13 -41.37 -5.85
N GLY A 85 -15.42 -40.77 -4.69
CA GLY A 85 -15.03 -39.40 -4.37
C GLY A 85 -13.53 -39.12 -4.53
N LEU A 86 -12.70 -39.93 -3.88
CA LEU A 86 -11.25 -39.76 -3.94
C LEU A 86 -10.70 -40.07 -5.32
N ALA A 87 -11.26 -41.06 -6.03
CA ALA A 87 -10.87 -41.40 -7.39
C ALA A 87 -11.12 -40.23 -8.37
N THR A 88 -12.26 -39.55 -8.23
CA THR A 88 -12.59 -38.36 -9.02
C THR A 88 -11.62 -37.21 -8.75
N ALA A 89 -11.35 -36.91 -7.47
CA ALA A 89 -10.39 -35.86 -7.10
C ALA A 89 -8.98 -36.16 -7.64
N LYS A 90 -8.52 -37.43 -7.55
CA LYS A 90 -7.22 -37.84 -8.08
C LYS A 90 -7.13 -37.69 -9.60
N ARG A 91 -8.20 -38.01 -10.34
CA ARG A 91 -8.23 -37.84 -11.80
C ARG A 91 -8.10 -36.37 -12.19
N ALA A 92 -8.83 -35.50 -11.53
CA ALA A 92 -8.72 -34.05 -11.74
C ALA A 92 -7.32 -33.51 -11.35
N ALA A 93 -6.73 -34.03 -10.27
CA ALA A 93 -5.35 -33.71 -9.90
C ALA A 93 -4.33 -34.14 -10.97
N GLU A 94 -4.49 -35.31 -11.59
CA GLU A 94 -3.62 -35.74 -12.69
C GLU A 94 -3.73 -34.83 -13.93
N VAL A 95 -4.86 -34.16 -14.16
CA VAL A 95 -4.96 -33.14 -15.23
C VAL A 95 -4.05 -31.95 -14.95
N LEU A 96 -3.99 -31.48 -13.69
CA LEU A 96 -3.08 -30.39 -13.29
C LEU A 96 -1.61 -30.80 -13.44
N VAL A 97 -1.30 -32.05 -13.06
CA VAL A 97 0.05 -32.61 -13.19
C VAL A 97 0.46 -32.76 -14.65
N ALA A 98 -0.42 -33.30 -15.50
CA ALA A 98 -0.19 -33.41 -16.94
C ALA A 98 -0.05 -32.04 -17.63
N ALA A 99 -0.67 -31.00 -17.08
CA ALA A 99 -0.54 -29.61 -17.53
C ALA A 99 0.70 -28.88 -16.95
N GLY A 100 1.59 -29.58 -16.24
CA GLY A 100 2.90 -29.06 -15.82
C GLY A 100 3.01 -28.63 -14.36
N VAL A 101 1.95 -28.71 -13.55
CA VAL A 101 2.07 -28.45 -12.10
C VAL A 101 2.84 -29.62 -11.45
N PRO A 102 3.94 -29.38 -10.72
CA PRO A 102 4.70 -30.46 -10.09
C PRO A 102 3.83 -31.33 -9.19
N ARG A 103 3.93 -32.66 -9.32
CA ARG A 103 3.12 -33.60 -8.52
C ARG A 103 3.27 -33.39 -7.01
N THR A 104 4.43 -32.96 -6.54
CA THR A 104 4.69 -32.61 -5.12
C THR A 104 3.86 -31.43 -4.61
N ARG A 105 3.29 -30.62 -5.51
CA ARG A 105 2.43 -29.47 -5.20
C ARG A 105 0.94 -29.79 -5.28
N VAL A 106 0.54 -30.98 -5.75
CA VAL A 106 -0.87 -31.30 -5.98
C VAL A 106 -1.35 -32.38 -5.01
N SER A 107 -2.40 -32.08 -4.26
CA SER A 107 -3.09 -33.04 -3.38
C SER A 107 -4.54 -33.24 -3.82
N ALA A 108 -5.09 -34.42 -3.55
CA ALA A 108 -6.48 -34.77 -3.86
C ALA A 108 -7.18 -35.25 -2.60
N VAL A 109 -8.39 -34.73 -2.34
CA VAL A 109 -9.20 -35.07 -1.17
C VAL A 109 -10.67 -35.23 -1.56
N ALA A 110 -11.42 -35.99 -0.75
CA ALA A 110 -12.87 -36.16 -0.89
C ALA A 110 -13.54 -35.89 0.46
N PRO A 111 -13.83 -34.61 0.79
CA PRO A 111 -14.47 -34.25 2.05
C PRO A 111 -15.93 -34.71 2.07
N ALA A 112 -16.52 -34.81 3.27
CA ALA A 112 -17.94 -35.05 3.42
C ALA A 112 -18.76 -33.96 2.72
N SER A 113 -19.83 -34.35 2.03
CA SER A 113 -20.79 -33.43 1.43
C SER A 113 -21.91 -33.10 2.40
N VAL A 114 -22.46 -31.89 2.32
CA VAL A 114 -23.73 -31.57 2.98
C VAL A 114 -24.87 -32.16 2.15
N GLU A 115 -25.86 -32.74 2.82
CA GLU A 115 -27.04 -33.31 2.18
C GLU A 115 -27.76 -32.25 1.32
N GLY A 116 -28.00 -32.56 0.04
CA GLY A 116 -28.60 -31.63 -0.93
C GLY A 116 -27.63 -30.75 -1.73
N GLU A 117 -26.32 -30.76 -1.45
CA GLU A 117 -25.35 -30.05 -2.30
C GLU A 117 -25.11 -30.80 -3.64
N PRO A 118 -25.05 -30.07 -4.78
CA PRO A 118 -24.72 -30.69 -6.06
C PRO A 118 -23.27 -31.17 -6.09
N SER A 119 -23.03 -32.27 -6.81
CA SER A 119 -21.68 -32.82 -6.99
C SER A 119 -20.80 -31.83 -7.76
N GLN A 120 -19.63 -31.51 -7.19
CA GLN A 120 -18.73 -30.51 -7.78
C GLN A 120 -17.27 -30.72 -7.39
N LEU A 121 -16.38 -30.15 -8.19
CA LEU A 121 -14.97 -29.97 -7.85
C LEU A 121 -14.73 -28.59 -7.24
N GLN A 122 -13.96 -28.57 -6.17
CA GLN A 122 -13.45 -27.34 -5.55
C GLN A 122 -11.94 -27.39 -5.53
N LEU A 123 -11.30 -26.26 -5.82
CA LEU A 123 -9.85 -26.15 -5.78
C LEU A 123 -9.45 -25.16 -4.69
N ALA A 124 -8.52 -25.57 -3.85
CA ALA A 124 -7.88 -24.74 -2.84
C ALA A 124 -6.39 -24.62 -3.15
N TYR A 125 -5.76 -23.58 -2.66
CA TYR A 125 -4.32 -23.36 -2.81
C TYR A 125 -3.72 -22.85 -1.52
N VAL A 126 -2.46 -23.18 -1.29
CA VAL A 126 -1.67 -22.62 -0.20
C VAL A 126 -0.55 -21.80 -0.80
N GLU A 127 -0.56 -20.52 -0.47
CA GLU A 127 0.60 -19.66 -0.69
C GLU A 127 1.59 -19.86 0.45
N ARG A 128 2.86 -20.04 0.09
CA ARG A 128 3.97 -19.84 1.00
C ARG A 128 4.92 -18.90 0.28
N PRO A 129 4.70 -17.58 0.39
CA PRO A 129 5.65 -16.61 -0.12
C PRO A 129 7.03 -16.97 0.41
N ALA A 130 8.06 -16.82 -0.44
CA ALA A 130 9.42 -17.25 -0.09
C ALA A 130 9.96 -16.55 1.16
N GLN A 131 9.37 -15.41 1.51
CA GLN A 131 9.67 -14.62 2.69
C GLN A 131 8.37 -14.19 3.38
N PRO A 132 8.36 -14.09 4.73
CA PRO A 132 7.21 -13.54 5.43
C PRO A 132 6.99 -12.08 5.02
N ALA A 133 5.73 -11.64 5.05
CA ALA A 133 5.43 -10.22 4.90
C ALA A 133 6.14 -9.42 6.00
N VAL A 134 6.75 -8.31 5.60
CA VAL A 134 7.49 -7.42 6.52
C VAL A 134 6.71 -6.20 6.91
N ALA A 135 5.70 -5.84 6.12
CA ALA A 135 4.76 -4.80 6.50
C ALA A 135 3.35 -5.14 6.01
N ARG A 136 2.37 -4.47 6.60
CA ARG A 136 0.99 -4.47 6.16
C ARG A 136 0.50 -3.04 6.01
N VAL A 137 -0.23 -2.77 4.95
CA VAL A 137 -0.92 -1.49 4.77
C VAL A 137 -2.05 -1.43 5.78
N ARG A 138 -1.90 -0.60 6.82
CA ARG A 138 -2.93 -0.35 7.83
C ARG A 138 -4.03 0.52 7.26
N ALA A 139 -3.65 1.52 6.47
CA ALA A 139 -4.57 2.38 5.76
C ALA A 139 -3.92 2.95 4.49
N ALA A 140 -4.73 3.22 3.48
CA ALA A 140 -4.32 3.84 2.23
C ALA A 140 -5.40 4.82 1.76
N SER A 141 -4.98 5.96 1.24
CA SER A 141 -5.83 6.97 0.61
C SER A 141 -5.16 7.45 -0.67
N GLY A 142 -5.95 7.70 -1.72
CA GLY A 142 -5.42 8.07 -3.04
C GLY A 142 -4.70 6.91 -3.77
N ALA A 143 -3.84 7.26 -4.72
CA ALA A 143 -3.06 6.30 -5.50
C ALA A 143 -1.85 5.78 -4.69
N VAL A 144 -2.02 4.62 -4.07
CA VAL A 144 -0.97 3.87 -3.38
C VAL A 144 -0.70 2.60 -4.15
N ASP A 145 0.54 2.42 -4.61
CA ASP A 145 0.95 1.24 -5.39
C ASP A 145 2.17 0.58 -4.75
N ALA A 146 2.31 -0.73 -4.93
CA ALA A 146 3.54 -1.46 -4.60
C ALA A 146 3.91 -2.55 -5.60
N GLY A 147 5.18 -2.92 -5.60
CA GLY A 147 5.72 -3.99 -6.44
C GLY A 147 7.25 -4.08 -6.37
N ALA A 148 7.84 -5.09 -7.00
CA ALA A 148 9.28 -5.33 -6.95
C ALA A 148 10.11 -4.25 -7.68
N THR A 149 9.52 -3.59 -8.67
CA THR A 149 10.14 -2.53 -9.47
C THR A 149 9.10 -1.46 -9.81
N GLU A 150 9.55 -0.26 -10.20
CA GLU A 150 8.64 0.83 -10.58
C GLU A 150 7.73 0.47 -11.78
N ALA A 151 8.22 -0.38 -12.68
CA ALA A 151 7.46 -0.86 -13.84
C ALA A 151 6.39 -1.92 -13.48
N GLN A 152 6.48 -2.53 -12.31
CA GLN A 152 5.60 -3.60 -11.84
C GLN A 152 4.72 -3.16 -10.65
N LEU A 153 4.55 -1.85 -10.49
CA LEU A 153 3.69 -1.31 -9.44
C LEU A 153 2.22 -1.67 -9.71
N SER A 154 1.57 -2.14 -8.66
CA SER A 154 0.16 -2.49 -8.67
C SER A 154 -0.53 -1.85 -7.46
N PRO A 155 -1.81 -1.47 -7.56
CA PRO A 155 -2.52 -0.82 -6.46
C PRO A 155 -2.46 -1.64 -5.16
N ARG A 156 -2.39 -0.92 -4.03
CA ARG A 156 -2.45 -1.47 -2.68
C ARG A 156 -3.53 -0.78 -1.86
N ALA A 157 -4.28 -1.59 -1.12
CA ALA A 157 -5.33 -1.15 -0.22
C ALA A 157 -5.03 -1.56 1.23
N ALA A 158 -5.82 -1.05 2.16
CA ALA A 158 -5.75 -1.47 3.56
C ALA A 158 -5.93 -3.00 3.69
N GLY A 159 -5.06 -3.64 4.46
CA GLY A 159 -4.99 -5.09 4.63
C GLY A 159 -3.92 -5.77 3.79
N ASP A 160 -3.48 -5.16 2.68
CA ASP A 160 -2.48 -5.74 1.79
C ASP A 160 -1.12 -5.84 2.48
N SER A 161 -0.40 -6.92 2.16
CA SER A 161 0.93 -7.18 2.70
C SER A 161 2.01 -6.68 1.74
N LEU A 162 3.12 -6.23 2.32
CA LEU A 162 4.34 -5.88 1.60
C LEU A 162 5.45 -6.84 1.98
N TYR A 163 6.27 -7.17 0.99
CA TYR A 163 7.36 -8.13 1.09
C TYR A 163 8.72 -7.44 1.03
N PRO A 164 9.79 -8.07 1.55
CA PRO A 164 11.12 -7.49 1.49
C PRO A 164 11.53 -7.14 0.05
N GLY A 165 12.10 -5.95 -0.10
CA GLY A 165 12.57 -5.43 -1.36
C GLY A 165 11.51 -4.76 -2.23
N GLU A 166 10.22 -4.82 -1.88
CA GLU A 166 9.18 -4.12 -2.62
C GLU A 166 9.30 -2.60 -2.46
N LEU A 167 8.98 -1.91 -3.55
CA LEU A 167 8.74 -0.48 -3.59
C LEU A 167 7.30 -0.20 -3.19
N LEU A 168 7.06 0.85 -2.43
CA LEU A 168 5.76 1.46 -2.22
C LEU A 168 5.81 2.92 -2.69
N ARG A 169 4.86 3.30 -3.53
CA ARG A 169 4.70 4.64 -4.09
C ARG A 169 3.39 5.27 -3.62
N THR A 170 3.45 6.54 -3.24
CA THR A 170 2.29 7.41 -3.02
C THR A 170 2.30 8.54 -4.05
N GLY A 171 1.17 8.75 -4.74
CA GLY A 171 0.98 9.92 -5.61
C GLY A 171 0.76 11.24 -4.85
N ALA A 172 0.49 12.32 -5.60
CA ALA A 172 0.41 13.70 -5.09
C ALA A 172 -0.69 13.99 -4.05
N ASN A 173 -1.75 13.19 -4.04
CA ASN A 173 -2.82 13.26 -3.04
C ASN A 173 -3.03 11.92 -2.35
N ALA A 174 -1.96 11.12 -2.29
CA ALA A 174 -2.02 9.78 -1.73
C ALA A 174 -1.17 9.66 -0.48
N GLN A 175 -1.58 8.77 0.41
CA GLN A 175 -0.83 8.46 1.60
C GLN A 175 -1.11 7.04 2.07
N ALA A 176 -0.12 6.43 2.70
CA ALA A 176 -0.21 5.10 3.25
C ALA A 176 0.31 5.10 4.68
N GLU A 177 -0.37 4.35 5.55
CA GLU A 177 0.15 3.99 6.87
C GLU A 177 0.48 2.50 6.86
N LEU A 178 1.74 2.18 7.15
CA LEU A 178 2.25 0.82 7.20
C LEU A 178 2.44 0.42 8.65
N ALA A 179 1.94 -0.77 9.01
CA ALA A 179 2.35 -1.47 10.21
C ALA A 179 3.48 -2.44 9.84
N LEU A 180 4.67 -2.21 10.37
CA LEU A 180 5.82 -3.09 10.16
C LEU A 180 5.75 -4.31 11.07
N ALA A 181 6.42 -5.39 10.68
CA ALA A 181 6.45 -6.65 11.44
C ALA A 181 7.14 -6.53 12.82
N ASP A 182 7.94 -5.48 13.05
CA ASP A 182 8.57 -5.19 14.34
C ASP A 182 7.67 -4.38 15.29
N GLY A 183 6.45 -4.02 14.85
CA GLY A 183 5.49 -3.20 15.61
C GLY A 183 5.61 -1.70 15.37
N SER A 184 6.58 -1.25 14.57
CA SER A 184 6.69 0.17 14.19
C SER A 184 5.60 0.58 13.20
N VAL A 185 5.24 1.85 13.20
CA VAL A 185 4.27 2.42 12.25
C VAL A 185 4.97 3.46 11.38
N VAL A 186 4.83 3.33 10.06
CA VAL A 186 5.44 4.24 9.08
C VAL A 186 4.34 4.86 8.23
N ARG A 187 4.23 6.18 8.28
CA ARG A 187 3.36 6.96 7.39
C ARG A 187 4.18 7.46 6.21
N VAL A 188 3.78 7.03 5.02
CA VAL A 188 4.33 7.48 3.75
C VAL A 188 3.41 8.56 3.21
N VAL A 189 3.90 9.80 3.17
CA VAL A 189 3.11 10.98 2.79
C VAL A 189 3.05 11.12 1.27
N PRO A 190 2.34 12.12 0.70
CA PRO A 190 2.29 12.31 -0.74
C PRO A 190 3.65 12.41 -1.44
N ASP A 191 3.66 12.09 -2.73
CA ASP A 191 4.83 12.17 -3.62
C ASP A 191 6.08 11.44 -3.10
N SER A 192 5.87 10.28 -2.48
CA SER A 192 6.93 9.51 -1.84
C SER A 192 7.12 8.15 -2.51
N LEU A 193 8.37 7.70 -2.51
CA LEU A 193 8.77 6.38 -2.97
C LEU A 193 9.74 5.80 -1.95
N ILE A 194 9.34 4.67 -1.37
CA ILE A 194 10.15 3.93 -0.41
C ILE A 194 10.38 2.51 -0.89
N LYS A 195 11.52 1.93 -0.50
CA LYS A 195 11.75 0.50 -0.56
C LYS A 195 11.66 -0.07 0.84
N VAL A 196 10.74 -1.02 1.03
CA VAL A 196 10.66 -1.76 2.29
C VAL A 196 11.76 -2.80 2.27
N GLY A 197 12.81 -2.60 3.07
CA GLY A 197 13.95 -3.49 3.10
C GLY A 197 13.69 -4.73 3.94
N THR A 198 14.76 -5.22 4.58
CA THR A 198 14.70 -6.37 5.46
C THR A 198 14.11 -5.96 6.81
N ILE A 199 13.16 -6.75 7.31
CA ILE A 199 12.67 -6.69 8.69
C ILE A 199 12.84 -8.08 9.30
N GLU A 200 13.93 -8.23 10.06
CA GLU A 200 14.27 -9.47 10.75
C GLU A 200 14.02 -9.30 12.24
N LEU A 201 13.32 -10.26 12.84
CA LEU A 201 13.28 -10.45 14.29
C LEU A 201 14.05 -11.74 14.58
N THR A 202 15.23 -11.61 15.16
CA THR A 202 16.06 -12.77 15.52
C THR A 202 15.50 -13.47 16.76
N ALA A 203 15.88 -14.73 16.95
CA ALA A 203 15.51 -15.52 18.14
C ALA A 203 15.93 -14.86 19.47
N ASN A 204 16.92 -13.97 19.45
CA ASN A 204 17.44 -13.24 20.61
C ASN A 204 16.76 -11.87 20.81
N LEU A 205 15.59 -11.64 20.18
CA LEU A 205 14.85 -10.38 20.21
C LEU A 205 15.62 -9.16 19.63
N GLN A 206 16.72 -9.39 18.91
CA GLN A 206 17.37 -8.34 18.14
C GLN A 206 16.58 -8.16 16.86
N ARG A 207 16.05 -6.95 16.65
CA ARG A 207 15.43 -6.60 15.38
C ARG A 207 16.41 -5.89 14.47
N LYS A 208 16.26 -6.09 13.17
CA LYS A 208 16.92 -5.30 12.14
C LYS A 208 15.86 -4.82 11.17
N VAL A 209 15.62 -3.51 11.16
CA VAL A 209 14.70 -2.85 10.24
C VAL A 209 15.50 -1.89 9.37
N GLN A 210 15.35 -2.05 8.06
CA GLN A 210 15.90 -1.11 7.09
C GLN A 210 14.80 -0.64 6.14
N LEU A 211 14.64 0.67 6.02
CA LEU A 211 13.78 1.32 5.05
C LEU A 211 14.64 2.23 4.18
N ASP A 212 14.51 2.15 2.86
CA ASP A 212 15.21 3.07 1.96
C ASP A 212 14.19 4.09 1.41
N LEU A 213 14.34 5.36 1.80
CA LEU A 213 13.57 6.48 1.27
C LEU A 213 14.26 7.01 0.02
N LEU A 214 13.65 6.75 -1.14
CA LEU A 214 14.19 7.15 -2.44
C LEU A 214 13.72 8.54 -2.85
N ARG A 215 12.48 8.90 -2.49
CA ARG A 215 11.87 10.22 -2.72
C ARG A 215 10.84 10.54 -1.66
N GLY A 216 10.69 11.82 -1.34
CA GLY A 216 9.58 12.31 -0.54
C GLY A 216 9.87 12.25 0.95
N THR A 217 8.87 11.88 1.75
CA THR A 217 8.95 11.94 3.22
C THR A 217 8.26 10.74 3.87
N VAL A 218 8.86 10.27 4.96
CA VAL A 218 8.22 9.32 5.89
C VAL A 218 8.15 9.91 7.30
N GLU A 219 7.01 9.73 7.95
CA GLU A 219 6.88 9.94 9.40
C GLU A 219 6.86 8.55 10.06
N THR A 220 7.72 8.32 11.04
CA THR A 220 7.86 7.00 11.67
C THR A 220 7.67 7.10 13.17
N ASP A 221 6.84 6.21 13.70
CA ASP A 221 6.74 5.88 15.12
C ASP A 221 7.43 4.52 15.32
N ALA A 222 8.72 4.56 15.68
CA ALA A 222 9.54 3.38 15.79
C ALA A 222 9.33 2.71 17.16
N ALA A 223 8.96 1.44 17.15
CA ALA A 223 8.79 0.66 18.37
C ALA A 223 10.10 0.65 19.20
N PRO A 224 10.04 0.70 20.55
CA PRO A 224 11.23 0.62 21.39
C PRO A 224 12.04 -0.65 21.11
N GLY A 225 13.38 -0.55 21.08
CA GLY A 225 14.28 -1.65 20.76
C GLY A 225 15.12 -2.12 21.91
N GLY A 226 15.26 -3.44 22.03
CA GLY A 226 16.24 -4.08 22.91
C GLY A 226 17.68 -3.75 22.51
N MET A 227 18.63 -4.15 23.35
CA MET A 227 20.05 -3.97 23.08
C MET A 227 20.48 -4.70 21.81
N GLY A 228 21.21 -4.02 20.91
CA GLY A 228 21.63 -4.57 19.62
C GLY A 228 20.57 -4.54 18.51
N SER A 229 19.37 -4.01 18.79
CA SER A 229 18.36 -3.77 17.74
C SER A 229 18.73 -2.56 16.90
N ILE A 230 18.57 -2.69 15.59
CA ILE A 230 18.85 -1.65 14.59
C ILE A 230 17.55 -1.27 13.89
N PHE A 231 17.27 0.02 13.83
CA PHE A 231 16.23 0.59 12.98
C PHE A 231 16.86 1.74 12.20
N GLU A 232 16.91 1.60 10.88
CA GLU A 232 17.52 2.58 9.98
C GLU A 232 16.53 3.04 8.91
N VAL A 233 16.44 4.35 8.73
CA VAL A 233 15.89 4.95 7.51
C VAL A 233 17.06 5.50 6.69
N ARG A 234 17.27 4.94 5.51
CA ARG A 234 18.34 5.32 4.61
C ARG A 234 17.80 6.23 3.54
N THR A 235 18.54 7.28 3.25
CA THR A 235 18.30 8.18 2.12
C THR A 235 19.53 8.14 1.22
N ARG A 236 19.51 8.90 0.13
CA ARG A 236 20.69 9.02 -0.73
C ARG A 236 21.89 9.64 0.01
N GLY A 237 21.65 10.61 0.89
CA GLY A 237 22.71 11.41 1.52
C GLY A 237 23.04 11.00 2.95
N ALA A 238 22.15 10.32 3.66
CA ALA A 238 22.29 10.05 5.08
C ALA A 238 21.57 8.78 5.56
N VAL A 239 21.94 8.33 6.76
CA VAL A 239 21.27 7.24 7.49
C VAL A 239 20.78 7.78 8.83
N ALA A 240 19.48 7.64 9.09
CA ALA A 240 18.86 7.94 10.37
C ALA A 240 18.75 6.65 11.21
N GLY A 241 19.58 6.53 12.24
CA GLY A 241 19.63 5.41 13.18
C GLY A 241 18.79 5.69 14.43
N VAL A 242 17.86 4.78 14.73
CA VAL A 242 16.75 5.06 15.66
C VAL A 242 16.71 4.05 16.80
N ARG A 243 16.48 4.58 18.01
CA ARG A 243 16.19 3.76 19.19
C ARG A 243 14.92 4.24 19.91
N GLY A 244 13.76 3.83 19.39
CA GLY A 244 12.44 4.07 20.00
C GLY A 244 12.03 5.54 19.99
N THR A 245 11.59 6.05 18.84
CA THR A 245 11.36 7.50 18.63
C THR A 245 10.25 7.78 17.65
N ARG A 246 9.68 8.99 17.75
CA ARG A 246 8.83 9.57 16.71
C ARG A 246 9.62 10.62 15.93
N PHE A 247 9.73 10.46 14.62
CA PHE A 247 10.56 11.32 13.78
C PHE A 247 10.06 11.37 12.34
N ARG A 248 10.58 12.33 11.58
CA ARG A 248 10.34 12.49 10.14
C ARG A 248 11.67 12.46 9.41
N VAL A 249 11.70 11.83 8.25
CA VAL A 249 12.84 11.87 7.34
C VAL A 249 12.32 12.27 5.97
N SER A 250 12.94 13.27 5.36
CA SER A 250 12.66 13.67 3.99
C SER A 250 13.94 13.69 3.16
N THR A 251 13.83 13.34 1.89
CA THR A 251 14.90 13.49 0.91
C THR A 251 14.46 14.49 -0.16
N GLN A 252 15.34 15.43 -0.46
CA GLN A 252 15.15 16.43 -1.50
C GLN A 252 15.74 15.93 -2.83
N ASP A 253 15.38 16.57 -3.94
CA ASP A 253 15.83 16.16 -5.29
C ASP A 253 17.35 16.31 -5.47
N ASP A 254 17.97 17.25 -4.76
CA ASP A 254 19.43 17.45 -4.71
C ASP A 254 20.16 16.39 -3.85
N GLY A 255 19.42 15.46 -3.25
CA GLY A 255 19.94 14.44 -2.34
C GLY A 255 20.15 14.92 -0.91
N THR A 256 19.80 16.17 -0.58
CA THR A 256 19.77 16.65 0.79
C THR A 256 18.77 15.84 1.59
N SER A 257 19.20 15.41 2.77
CA SER A 257 18.42 14.58 3.69
C SER A 257 18.13 15.40 4.93
N ARG A 258 16.87 15.51 5.30
CA ARG A 258 16.42 16.26 6.48
C ARG A 258 15.77 15.30 7.48
N LEU A 259 16.12 15.47 8.74
CA LEU A 259 15.61 14.71 9.87
C LEU A 259 14.97 15.68 10.86
N GLU A 260 13.74 15.38 11.28
CA GLU A 260 13.05 16.06 12.38
C GLU A 260 12.68 15.04 13.46
N THR A 261 13.30 15.14 14.63
CA THR A 261 13.00 14.27 15.77
C THR A 261 11.91 14.93 16.62
N LEU A 262 10.73 14.33 16.68
CA LEU A 262 9.61 14.85 17.47
C LEU A 262 9.71 14.39 18.92
N GLU A 263 10.01 13.12 19.14
CA GLU A 263 10.14 12.50 20.47
C GLU A 263 11.29 11.50 20.48
N GLY A 264 12.05 11.47 21.59
CA GLY A 264 13.20 10.59 21.76
C GLY A 264 14.48 11.20 21.16
N LYS A 265 15.29 10.38 20.49
CA LYS A 265 16.55 10.80 19.86
C LYS A 265 16.97 9.92 18.69
N VAL A 266 17.44 10.54 17.62
CA VAL A 266 17.83 9.87 16.37
C VAL A 266 19.26 10.27 16.02
N ALA A 267 20.10 9.30 15.70
CA ALA A 267 21.45 9.56 15.19
C ALA A 267 21.38 9.78 13.67
N LEU A 268 21.82 10.95 13.20
CA LEU A 268 21.96 11.23 11.77
C LEU A 268 23.41 11.03 11.36
N ASN A 269 23.64 10.06 10.48
CA ASN A 269 24.94 9.71 9.96
C ASN A 269 25.07 10.15 8.49
N ALA A 270 26.08 10.94 8.17
CA ALA A 270 26.42 11.31 6.80
C ALA A 270 27.91 11.63 6.67
N ALA A 271 28.52 11.29 5.53
CA ALA A 271 29.95 11.58 5.24
C ALA A 271 30.92 11.23 6.40
N GLN A 272 30.74 10.06 7.03
CA GLN A 272 31.54 9.56 8.16
C GLN A 272 31.44 10.38 9.46
N ALA A 273 30.50 11.33 9.54
CA ALA A 273 30.17 12.06 10.73
C ALA A 273 28.78 11.68 11.25
N GLU A 274 28.63 11.71 12.57
CA GLU A 274 27.38 11.45 13.27
C GLU A 274 27.00 12.66 14.11
N VAL A 275 25.70 12.97 14.12
CA VAL A 275 25.11 13.96 15.01
C VAL A 275 23.88 13.34 15.68
N GLU A 276 23.79 13.44 17.01
CA GLU A 276 22.58 13.08 17.75
C GLU A 276 21.56 14.22 17.66
N VAL A 277 20.35 13.92 17.18
CA VAL A 277 19.23 14.87 17.05
C VAL A 277 18.16 14.51 18.09
N ALA A 278 18.07 15.30 19.15
CA ALA A 278 17.13 15.09 20.25
C ALA A 278 15.70 15.52 19.88
N GLY A 279 14.72 15.08 20.68
CA GLY A 279 13.32 15.46 20.55
C GLY A 279 13.13 16.98 20.54
N GLY A 280 12.35 17.44 19.58
CA GLY A 280 12.15 18.87 19.31
C GLY A 280 13.27 19.53 18.50
N GLN A 281 14.20 18.75 17.93
CA GLN A 281 15.25 19.27 17.07
C GLN A 281 15.20 18.66 15.66
N GLY A 282 15.82 19.36 14.72
CA GLY A 282 16.08 18.86 13.38
C GLY A 282 17.54 19.05 12.98
N SER A 283 18.00 18.22 12.04
CA SER A 283 19.28 18.38 11.35
C SER A 283 19.10 18.04 9.86
N ARG A 284 20.02 18.55 9.03
CA ARG A 284 20.09 18.20 7.61
C ARG A 284 21.51 17.80 7.23
N ALA A 285 21.62 16.93 6.25
CA ALA A 285 22.88 16.56 5.63
C ALA A 285 22.74 16.71 4.11
N LYS A 286 23.57 17.58 3.52
CA LYS A 286 23.69 17.67 2.06
C LYS A 286 24.45 16.46 1.55
N LEU A 287 24.19 16.06 0.30
CA LEU A 287 24.86 14.92 -0.30
C LEU A 287 26.40 15.06 -0.23
N GLY A 288 27.06 14.08 0.39
CA GLY A 288 28.52 14.06 0.54
C GLY A 288 29.08 14.99 1.63
N SER A 289 28.25 15.70 2.38
CA SER A 289 28.67 16.58 3.48
C SER A 289 28.30 15.99 4.85
N PRO A 290 29.04 16.33 5.93
CA PRO A 290 28.64 16.01 7.29
C PRO A 290 27.26 16.57 7.65
N PRO A 291 26.54 15.98 8.62
CA PRO A 291 25.31 16.56 9.14
C PRO A 291 25.56 17.92 9.78
N GLU A 292 24.62 18.84 9.61
CA GLU A 292 24.65 20.13 10.29
C GLU A 292 24.32 19.95 11.79
N PRO A 293 24.80 20.84 12.68
CA PRO A 293 24.43 20.81 14.08
C PRO A 293 22.90 20.83 14.27
N PRO A 294 22.34 20.08 15.24
CA PRO A 294 20.91 20.08 15.50
C PRO A 294 20.42 21.46 15.92
N ARG A 295 19.21 21.80 15.50
CA ARG A 295 18.55 23.06 15.85
C ARG A 295 17.12 22.84 16.30
N PRO A 296 16.55 23.71 17.15
CA PRO A 296 15.17 23.59 17.60
C PRO A 296 14.18 23.66 16.43
N LEU A 297 13.18 22.79 16.45
CA LEU A 297 12.02 22.87 15.57
C LEU A 297 11.05 23.94 16.06
N LEU A 298 10.30 24.54 15.12
CA LEU A 298 9.25 25.49 15.47
C LEU A 298 8.17 24.82 16.33
N ALA A 299 7.71 25.55 17.35
CA ALA A 299 6.63 25.12 18.22
C ALA A 299 5.29 25.00 17.45
N ALA A 300 4.33 24.34 18.07
CA ALA A 300 3.00 24.16 17.50
C ALA A 300 2.24 25.50 17.38
N PRO A 301 1.72 25.88 16.20
CA PRO A 301 0.89 27.07 16.05
C PRO A 301 -0.35 27.03 16.96
N THR A 302 -0.69 28.16 17.58
CA THR A 302 -1.93 28.28 18.36
C THR A 302 -3.07 28.68 17.44
N LEU A 303 -4.03 27.78 17.24
CA LEU A 303 -5.20 28.02 16.40
C LEU A 303 -6.16 29.02 17.08
N VAL A 304 -6.58 30.04 16.33
CA VAL A 304 -7.54 31.05 16.79
C VAL A 304 -8.96 30.56 16.53
N GLY A 305 -9.27 30.14 15.30
CA GLY A 305 -10.57 29.54 14.98
C GLY A 305 -10.68 29.07 13.54
N PRO A 306 -11.76 28.34 13.20
CA PRO A 306 -12.80 27.83 14.09
C PRO A 306 -12.31 26.67 14.97
N ARG A 307 -12.72 26.66 16.25
CA ARG A 307 -12.40 25.58 17.22
C ARG A 307 -13.49 24.52 17.33
N GLY A 308 -14.53 24.65 16.51
CA GLY A 308 -15.78 23.90 16.53
C GLY A 308 -16.90 24.69 15.83
N GLY A 309 -18.09 24.09 15.73
CA GLY A 309 -19.31 24.76 15.25
C GLY A 309 -19.75 24.37 13.84
N SER A 310 -20.99 24.74 13.52
CA SER A 310 -21.63 24.56 12.22
C SER A 310 -21.71 25.90 11.48
N PHE A 311 -21.40 25.88 10.20
CA PHE A 311 -21.34 27.06 9.34
C PHE A 311 -22.13 26.82 8.05
N GLN A 312 -22.77 27.86 7.54
CA GLN A 312 -23.51 27.83 6.27
C GLN A 312 -22.59 27.86 5.04
N ALA A 313 -21.35 28.33 5.22
CA ALA A 313 -20.30 28.35 4.21
C ALA A 313 -18.96 27.95 4.85
N VAL A 314 -18.00 27.56 4.03
CA VAL A 314 -16.68 27.14 4.51
C VAL A 314 -16.00 28.29 5.25
N PRO A 315 -15.70 28.16 6.56
CA PRO A 315 -15.12 29.25 7.32
C PRO A 315 -13.65 29.47 6.96
N LYS A 316 -13.18 30.71 7.10
CA LYS A 316 -11.75 31.02 7.12
C LYS A 316 -11.12 30.42 8.38
N VAL A 317 -9.98 29.75 8.22
CA VAL A 317 -9.19 29.24 9.35
C VAL A 317 -8.08 30.22 9.69
N THR A 318 -7.85 30.48 10.98
CA THR A 318 -6.88 31.48 11.47
C THR A 318 -6.07 30.96 12.66
N TRP A 319 -4.82 31.40 12.77
CA TRP A 319 -3.90 31.04 13.84
C TRP A 319 -3.01 32.22 14.22
N ARG A 320 -2.27 32.09 15.31
CA ARG A 320 -1.26 33.09 15.69
C ARG A 320 0.01 32.89 14.85
N PRO A 321 0.59 33.96 14.28
CA PRO A 321 1.92 33.90 13.69
C PRO A 321 2.95 33.38 14.70
N LEU A 322 3.98 32.74 14.20
CA LEU A 322 5.12 32.20 14.94
C LEU A 322 6.38 32.84 14.40
N GLU A 323 7.23 33.31 15.31
CA GLU A 323 8.55 33.78 14.97
C GLU A 323 9.37 32.65 14.32
N GLY A 324 10.13 32.98 13.27
CA GLY A 324 10.93 32.01 12.51
C GLY A 324 10.14 31.17 11.48
N ALA A 325 8.81 31.26 11.44
CA ALA A 325 8.02 30.60 10.41
C ALA A 325 8.13 31.36 9.08
N SER A 326 8.57 30.66 8.03
CA SER A 326 8.56 31.19 6.66
C SER A 326 7.25 30.87 5.96
N THR A 327 6.68 29.69 6.21
CA THR A 327 5.40 29.25 5.66
C THR A 327 4.62 28.43 6.68
N TYR A 328 3.32 28.29 6.44
CA TYR A 328 2.42 27.43 7.18
C TYR A 328 1.80 26.42 6.26
N ARG A 329 1.83 25.16 6.70
CA ARG A 329 1.15 24.05 6.09
C ARG A 329 -0.17 23.79 6.81
N VAL A 330 -1.27 24.12 6.17
CA VAL A 330 -2.62 23.86 6.65
C VAL A 330 -3.09 22.53 6.10
N GLN A 331 -3.44 21.61 6.99
CA GLN A 331 -3.95 20.29 6.62
C GLN A 331 -5.42 20.19 7.03
N LEU A 332 -6.25 19.73 6.10
CA LEU A 332 -7.65 19.38 6.33
C LEU A 332 -7.85 17.90 6.04
N ALA A 333 -8.65 17.22 6.85
CA ALA A 333 -8.95 15.80 6.68
C ALA A 333 -10.39 15.48 7.06
N ARG A 334 -10.89 14.33 6.59
CA ARG A 334 -12.21 13.80 6.99
C ARG A 334 -12.19 13.12 8.36
N THR A 335 -11.02 12.77 8.86
CA THR A 335 -10.80 12.06 10.13
C THR A 335 -9.68 12.71 10.94
N ALA A 336 -9.74 12.58 12.27
CA ALA A 336 -8.78 13.19 13.19
C ALA A 336 -7.37 12.56 13.14
N ASP A 337 -7.23 11.38 12.55
CA ASP A 337 -5.94 10.69 12.37
C ASP A 337 -5.12 11.24 11.19
N PHE A 338 -5.73 12.10 10.36
CA PHE A 338 -5.17 12.62 9.10
C PHE A 338 -4.67 11.48 8.21
N ILE A 339 -5.49 10.43 8.06
CA ILE A 339 -5.19 9.28 7.20
C ILE A 339 -5.89 9.31 5.84
N THR A 340 -7.15 9.73 5.81
CA THR A 340 -7.98 9.66 4.61
C THR A 340 -8.35 11.05 4.14
N ASP A 341 -8.21 11.28 2.83
CA ASP A 341 -8.59 12.53 2.16
C ASP A 341 -7.96 13.77 2.82
N VAL A 342 -6.63 13.71 2.98
CA VAL A 342 -5.85 14.82 3.54
C VAL A 342 -5.54 15.82 2.44
N GLN A 343 -6.09 17.03 2.59
CA GLN A 343 -5.85 18.16 1.71
C GLN A 343 -4.85 19.09 2.38
N THR A 344 -3.78 19.44 1.67
CA THR A 344 -2.68 20.26 2.20
C THR A 344 -2.57 21.55 1.41
N TYR A 345 -2.49 22.67 2.12
CA TYR A 345 -2.33 24.02 1.55
C TYR A 345 -1.18 24.72 2.26
N ASP A 346 -0.26 25.29 1.48
CA ASP A 346 0.83 26.10 2.01
C ASP A 346 0.50 27.61 1.85
N THR A 347 0.76 28.41 2.88
CA THR A 347 0.54 29.87 2.89
C THR A 347 1.60 30.57 3.72
N SER A 348 1.98 31.81 3.38
CA SER A 348 2.86 32.65 4.21
C SER A 348 2.10 33.47 5.26
N GLY A 349 0.78 33.61 5.11
CA GLY A 349 -0.07 34.32 6.07
C GLY A 349 -0.45 33.47 7.28
N ALA A 350 -1.03 34.11 8.31
CA ALA A 350 -1.56 33.42 9.49
C ALA A 350 -3.06 33.06 9.38
N GLU A 351 -3.54 32.97 8.14
CA GLU A 351 -4.90 32.60 7.80
C GLU A 351 -4.98 31.92 6.44
N LEU A 352 -6.04 31.14 6.24
CA LEU A 352 -6.37 30.53 4.96
C LEU A 352 -7.87 30.57 4.73
N ALA A 353 -8.27 31.19 3.61
CA ALA A 353 -9.58 30.98 3.02
C ALA A 353 -9.59 29.60 2.36
N VAL A 354 -10.22 28.62 3.01
CA VAL A 354 -10.18 27.22 2.58
C VAL A 354 -10.73 27.09 1.15
N PRO A 355 -9.93 26.59 0.19
CA PRO A 355 -10.37 26.52 -1.20
C PRO A 355 -11.49 25.49 -1.41
N GLY A 356 -12.40 25.85 -2.32
CA GLY A 356 -13.47 24.99 -2.83
C GLY A 356 -14.68 24.86 -1.90
N PRO A 357 -15.86 24.51 -2.44
CA PRO A 357 -17.01 24.18 -1.62
C PRO A 357 -16.73 22.91 -0.80
N ARG A 358 -17.18 22.90 0.45
CA ARG A 358 -17.04 21.75 1.35
C ARG A 358 -18.34 21.54 2.10
N GLN A 359 -18.65 20.27 2.37
CA GLN A 359 -19.81 19.90 3.16
C GLN A 359 -19.43 18.89 4.24
N GLY A 360 -20.23 18.89 5.29
CA GLY A 360 -20.06 18.03 6.46
C GLY A 360 -18.86 18.43 7.30
N LYS A 361 -18.51 17.52 8.22
CA LYS A 361 -17.44 17.72 9.20
C LYS A 361 -16.05 17.61 8.60
N TRP A 362 -15.19 18.55 8.97
CA TRP A 362 -13.76 18.56 8.64
C TRP A 362 -12.92 18.71 9.89
N PHE A 363 -11.78 18.03 9.91
CA PHE A 363 -10.71 18.19 10.89
C PHE A 363 -9.61 19.01 10.26
N TRP A 364 -9.01 19.93 11.01
CA TRP A 364 -7.94 20.76 10.51
C TRP A 364 -6.84 20.99 11.55
N ARG A 365 -5.62 21.15 11.06
CA ARG A 365 -4.44 21.50 11.85
C ARG A 365 -3.48 22.34 11.02
N VAL A 366 -2.56 23.03 11.68
CA VAL A 366 -1.54 23.87 11.05
C VAL A 366 -0.18 23.45 11.56
N VAL A 367 0.80 23.40 10.66
CA VAL A 367 2.21 23.17 10.98
C VAL A 367 3.01 24.34 10.43
N ALA A 368 3.94 24.90 11.21
CA ALA A 368 4.85 25.91 10.72
C ALA A 368 6.08 25.27 10.08
N VAL A 369 6.61 25.91 9.05
CA VAL A 369 7.82 25.51 8.35
C VAL A 369 8.79 26.69 8.35
N ASP A 370 10.04 26.43 8.74
CA ASP A 370 11.07 27.47 8.78
C ASP A 370 11.67 27.75 7.40
N ALA A 371 12.57 28.74 7.32
CA ALA A 371 13.18 29.18 6.07
C ALA A 371 14.07 28.11 5.40
N ASP A 372 14.54 27.10 6.12
CA ASP A 372 15.31 25.99 5.53
C ASP A 372 14.43 24.74 5.28
N GLY A 373 13.11 24.86 5.48
CA GLY A 373 12.14 23.82 5.20
C GLY A 373 11.94 22.79 6.31
N PHE A 374 12.43 23.02 7.54
CA PHE A 374 12.13 22.12 8.65
C PHE A 374 10.68 22.25 9.09
N VAL A 375 10.02 21.10 9.23
CA VAL A 375 8.61 21.03 9.61
C VAL A 375 8.49 20.94 11.13
N GLY A 376 7.85 21.94 11.73
CA GLY A 376 7.64 22.03 13.17
C GLY A 376 6.61 21.06 13.74
N PHE A 377 6.19 21.32 14.97
CA PHE A 377 5.14 20.55 15.63
C PHE A 377 3.76 20.90 15.07
N PRO A 378 2.87 19.91 14.88
CA PRO A 378 1.50 20.19 14.48
C PRO A 378 0.72 20.86 15.61
N SER A 379 -0.17 21.78 15.26
CA SER A 379 -1.14 22.35 16.19
C SER A 379 -2.06 21.28 16.80
N LYS A 380 -2.81 21.67 17.83
CA LYS A 380 -4.03 20.92 18.20
C LYS A 380 -4.94 20.79 16.99
N ILE A 381 -5.70 19.70 16.96
CA ILE A 381 -6.69 19.45 15.92
C ILE A 381 -7.99 20.09 16.34
N TYR A 382 -8.58 20.90 15.46
CA TYR A 382 -9.93 21.41 15.62
C TYR A 382 -10.82 20.97 14.47
N THR A 383 -12.12 21.25 14.61
CA THR A 383 -13.11 20.89 13.60
C THR A 383 -13.99 22.05 13.24
N PHE A 384 -14.61 21.97 12.07
CA PHE A 384 -15.79 22.73 11.71
C PHE A 384 -16.71 21.84 10.88
N ASP A 385 -18.00 22.13 10.89
CA ASP A 385 -19.01 21.46 10.07
C ASP A 385 -19.61 22.47 9.10
N VAL A 386 -19.75 22.10 7.84
CA VAL A 386 -20.40 22.94 6.83
C VAL A 386 -21.72 22.30 6.46
N GLN A 387 -22.81 22.95 6.87
CA GLN A 387 -24.18 22.49 6.65
C GLN A 387 -24.88 23.50 5.74
N PRO A 388 -25.67 23.02 4.76
CA PRO A 388 -26.40 23.89 3.84
C PRO A 388 -27.42 24.79 4.53
#